data_AF-A0A444XML6-F1
#
_entry.id   AF-A0A444XML6-F1
#
_cell.length_a   1.000
_cell.length_b   1.000
_cell.length_c   1.000
_cell.angle_alpha   90.00
_cell.angle_beta   90.00
_cell.angle_gamma   90.00
#
_symmetry.space_group_name_H-M   'P 1'
#
loop_
_entity.id
_entity.type
_entity.pdbx_description
1 polymer ?
#
loop_
_entity_poly.entity_id
_entity_poly.type
_entity_poly.pdbx_seq_one_letter_code
_entity_poly.pdbx_strand_id
1 'polypeptide(L)'
;MLKQHRELSMFVHHTIETHEEAGTRSSKTYQSFMAGAGSHRELGFIEKDMRNYITREVQNIFKEDDAKEFGKYLLRMKEKNQNFFFELNLEGDRCIKHAFWADARSKAAFEYFGDVVSFDTTYNTNRYNFVLGSFIGVNHHGQSTLLGCALIKNEDIQSFKWLFECWLRYMGGKAPKGILTNQCTSIQRLIELCMPKTIHRSWNDFLTKYGLGGNKWLSESKELNRILHQGFDKVMAEMQ
;
A
#
# COMPACT_ATOMS: atom_id res chain seq x y z
N MET A 1 0.98 28.31 30.03
CA MET A 1 1.97 28.40 28.92
C MET A 1 1.26 28.69 27.60
N LEU A 2 1.63 29.80 26.97
CA LEU A 2 1.23 30.15 25.59
C LEU A 2 1.82 29.15 24.59
N LYS A 3 1.14 28.95 23.45
CA LYS A 3 1.51 27.98 22.41
C LYS A 3 2.89 28.27 21.76
N GLN A 4 3.37 29.51 21.87
CA GLN A 4 4.66 29.98 21.34
C GLN A 4 5.89 29.60 22.18
N HIS A 5 5.72 29.05 23.39
CA HIS A 5 6.83 28.71 24.30
C HIS A 5 6.92 27.21 24.62
N ARG A 6 6.31 26.34 23.81
CA ARG A 6 6.34 24.88 24.00
C ARG A 6 7.22 24.25 22.94
N GLU A 7 8.51 24.16 23.22
CA GLU A 7 9.48 23.43 22.40
C GLU A 7 9.84 22.11 23.10
N LEU A 8 9.83 21.02 22.33
CA LEU A 8 10.33 19.74 22.80
C LEU A 8 11.86 19.81 22.83
N SER A 9 12.48 19.36 23.92
CA SER A 9 13.94 19.31 23.98
C SER A 9 14.48 18.19 23.09
N MET A 10 15.76 18.26 22.69
CA MET A 10 16.41 17.19 21.92
C MET A 10 16.33 15.81 22.61
N PHE A 11 16.40 15.77 23.95
CA PHE A 11 16.24 14.53 24.70
C PHE A 11 14.83 13.93 24.54
N VAL A 12 13.81 14.79 24.58
CA VAL A 12 12.41 14.38 24.38
C VAL A 12 12.20 13.91 22.94
N HIS A 13 12.78 14.61 21.96
CA HIS A 13 12.79 14.18 20.56
C HIS A 13 13.36 12.78 20.38
N HIS A 14 14.60 12.55 20.85
CA HIS A 14 15.27 11.25 20.74
C HIS A 14 14.47 10.13 21.41
N THR A 15 13.94 10.37 22.61
CA THR A 15 13.13 9.37 23.32
C THR A 15 11.84 9.06 22.56
N ILE A 16 11.15 10.06 21.99
CA ILE A 16 9.97 9.83 21.15
C ILE A 16 10.32 8.97 19.94
N GLU A 17 11.42 9.28 19.26
CA GLU A 17 11.90 8.53 18.09
C GLU A 17 12.17 7.06 18.45
N THR A 18 12.94 6.76 19.50
CA THR A 18 13.21 5.38 19.96
C THR A 18 11.92 4.61 20.31
N HIS A 19 10.96 5.29 20.94
CA HIS A 19 9.69 4.67 21.31
C HIS A 19 8.81 4.37 20.10
N GLU A 20 8.83 5.24 19.07
CA GLU A 20 8.12 5.01 17.80
C GLU A 20 8.78 3.89 16.97
N GLU A 21 10.11 3.78 16.97
CA GLU A 21 10.84 2.62 16.38
C GLU A 21 10.40 1.31 17.02
N ALA A 22 10.27 1.29 18.34
CA ALA A 22 9.82 0.13 19.10
C ALA A 22 8.30 -0.15 18.97
N GLY A 23 7.56 0.61 18.16
CA GLY A 23 6.11 0.44 17.98
C GLY A 23 5.29 0.78 19.23
N THR A 24 5.84 1.59 20.14
CA THR A 24 5.17 1.95 21.39
C THR A 24 4.02 2.92 21.11
N ARG A 25 2.84 2.62 21.64
CA ARG A 25 1.68 3.53 21.51
C ARG A 25 2.03 4.91 22.09
N SER A 26 1.77 5.97 21.33
CA SER A 26 2.01 7.37 21.72
C SER A 26 1.50 7.71 23.13
N SER A 27 0.35 7.18 23.54
CA SER A 27 -0.20 7.39 24.89
C SER A 27 0.69 6.81 25.99
N LYS A 28 1.35 5.67 25.74
CA LYS A 28 2.31 5.07 26.68
C LYS A 28 3.62 5.87 26.73
N THR A 29 4.07 6.39 25.59
CA THR A 29 5.24 7.28 25.51
C THR A 29 4.99 8.58 26.28
N TYR A 30 3.81 9.17 26.19
CA TYR A 30 3.49 10.34 27.02
C TYR A 30 3.47 10.00 28.52
N GLN A 31 2.90 8.85 28.88
CA GLN A 31 2.86 8.39 30.28
C GLN A 31 4.26 8.12 30.86
N SER A 32 5.23 7.64 30.07
CA SER A 32 6.60 7.46 30.54
C SER A 32 7.26 8.79 30.88
N PHE A 33 7.04 9.82 30.06
CA PHE A 33 7.48 11.18 30.38
C PHE A 33 6.80 11.73 31.65
N MET A 34 5.50 11.47 31.82
CA MET A 34 4.78 11.86 33.04
C MET A 34 5.32 11.19 34.31
N ALA A 35 5.63 9.91 34.22
CA ALA A 35 6.21 9.16 35.33
C ALA A 35 7.60 9.70 35.72
N GLY A 36 8.39 10.14 34.74
CA GLY A 36 9.72 10.72 34.95
C GLY A 36 9.71 12.16 35.48
N ALA A 37 8.72 12.97 35.12
CA ALA A 37 8.67 14.40 35.43
C ALA A 37 7.97 14.74 36.76
N GLY A 38 7.43 13.77 37.51
CA GLY A 38 6.81 13.97 38.82
C GLY A 38 5.47 14.75 38.81
N SER A 39 5.25 15.68 37.88
CA SER A 39 4.02 16.44 37.69
C SER A 39 3.84 16.97 36.26
N HIS A 40 2.59 17.26 35.87
CA HIS A 40 2.27 17.89 34.58
C HIS A 40 2.87 19.29 34.38
N ARG A 41 3.22 19.99 35.47
CA ARG A 41 3.74 21.37 35.41
C ARG A 41 5.24 21.42 35.13
N GLU A 42 5.96 20.34 35.43
CA GLU A 42 7.39 20.16 35.13
C GLU A 42 7.60 19.68 33.68
N LEU A 43 6.59 19.04 33.09
CA LEU A 43 6.54 18.74 31.67
C LEU A 43 6.31 20.02 30.85
N GLY A 44 7.36 20.46 30.16
CA GLY A 44 7.32 21.65 29.29
C GLY A 44 6.45 21.54 28.03
N PHE A 45 5.77 20.40 27.84
CA PHE A 45 4.92 20.12 26.67
C PHE A 45 3.70 19.28 27.07
N ILE A 46 2.64 19.31 26.26
CA ILE A 46 1.47 18.45 26.44
C ILE A 46 1.46 17.30 25.43
N GLU A 47 0.65 16.27 25.68
CA GLU A 47 0.51 15.12 24.78
C GLU A 47 0.18 15.53 23.33
N LYS A 48 -0.56 16.64 23.14
CA LYS A 48 -0.86 17.18 21.81
C LYS A 48 0.41 17.64 21.07
N ASP A 49 1.37 18.23 21.77
CA ASP A 49 2.62 18.73 21.17
C ASP A 49 3.49 17.55 20.71
N MET A 50 3.59 16.51 21.55
CA MET A 50 4.23 15.24 21.21
C MET A 50 3.56 14.57 20.00
N ARG A 51 2.22 14.45 19.99
CA ARG A 51 1.50 13.87 18.84
C ARG A 51 1.70 14.66 17.55
N ASN A 52 1.74 15.99 17.62
CA ASN A 52 2.02 16.83 16.46
C ASN A 52 3.44 16.58 15.93
N TYR A 53 4.43 16.48 16.82
CA TYR A 53 5.81 16.17 16.44
C TYR A 53 5.94 14.76 15.84
N ILE A 54 5.31 13.74 16.45
CA ILE A 54 5.27 12.38 15.91
C ILE A 54 4.68 12.39 14.49
N THR A 55 3.54 13.06 14.31
CA THR A 55 2.85 13.09 13.01
C THR A 55 3.65 13.83 11.94
N ARG A 56 4.34 14.91 12.30
CA ARG A 56 4.97 15.82 11.33
C ARG A 56 6.43 15.48 11.03
N GLU A 57 7.21 15.09 12.03
CA GLU A 57 8.65 14.89 11.88
C GLU A 57 8.98 13.39 11.88
N VAL A 58 8.61 12.69 12.94
CA VAL A 58 9.01 11.29 13.18
C VAL A 58 8.42 10.35 12.13
N GLN A 59 7.11 10.43 11.88
CA GLN A 59 6.46 9.63 10.84
C GLN A 59 6.97 9.93 9.44
N ASN A 60 7.44 11.15 9.17
CA ASN A 60 7.96 11.51 7.86
C ASN A 60 9.39 10.97 7.65
N ILE A 61 10.22 11.00 8.69
CA ILE A 61 11.56 10.38 8.67
C ILE A 61 11.44 8.87 8.47
N PHE A 62 10.59 8.18 9.25
CA PHE A 62 10.37 6.73 9.05
C PHE A 62 9.78 6.39 7.69
N LYS A 63 8.88 7.23 7.14
CA LYS A 63 8.37 7.06 5.77
C LYS A 63 9.49 7.16 4.73
N GLU A 64 10.44 8.08 4.92
CA GLU A 64 11.56 8.28 4.02
C GLU A 64 12.55 7.11 4.07
N ASP A 65 12.91 6.64 5.26
CA ASP A 65 13.87 5.54 5.40
C ASP A 65 13.25 4.19 4.97
N ASP A 66 12.00 3.90 5.34
CA ASP A 66 11.28 2.75 4.82
C ASP A 66 11.11 2.84 3.29
N ALA A 67 10.84 4.03 2.73
CA ALA A 67 10.76 4.19 1.27
C ALA A 67 12.10 3.85 0.58
N LYS A 68 13.23 4.25 1.16
CA LYS A 68 14.57 3.90 0.65
C LYS A 68 14.80 2.40 0.72
N GLU A 69 14.49 1.75 1.85
CA GLU A 69 14.68 0.30 2.00
C GLU A 69 13.78 -0.50 1.07
N PHE A 70 12.53 -0.07 0.85
CA PHE A 70 11.63 -0.69 -0.12
C PHE A 70 12.17 -0.56 -1.55
N GLY A 71 12.66 0.64 -1.91
CA GLY A 71 13.32 0.87 -3.19
C GLY A 71 14.54 -0.04 -3.39
N LYS A 72 15.39 -0.19 -2.38
CA LYS A 72 16.53 -1.13 -2.39
C LYS A 72 16.06 -2.57 -2.54
N TYR A 73 14.98 -2.97 -1.89
CA TYR A 73 14.39 -4.30 -2.06
C TYR A 73 13.97 -4.56 -3.50
N LEU A 74 13.23 -3.64 -4.13
CA LEU A 74 12.81 -3.77 -5.52
C LEU A 74 14.00 -3.83 -6.48
N LEU A 75 15.06 -3.06 -6.21
CA LEU A 75 16.29 -3.11 -6.96
C LEU A 75 16.97 -4.48 -6.84
N ARG A 76 17.07 -5.05 -5.62
CA ARG A 76 17.59 -6.41 -5.41
C ARG A 76 16.76 -7.46 -6.16
N MET A 77 15.44 -7.30 -6.22
CA MET A 77 14.55 -8.18 -7.00
C MET A 77 14.82 -8.07 -8.51
N LYS A 78 15.08 -6.85 -9.00
CA LYS A 78 15.48 -6.58 -10.39
C LYS A 78 16.86 -7.17 -10.73
N GLU A 79 17.82 -7.10 -9.82
CA GLU A 79 19.15 -7.69 -9.99
C GLU A 79 19.08 -9.23 -10.07
N LYS A 80 18.26 -9.85 -9.23
CA LYS A 80 18.04 -11.31 -9.25
C LYS A 80 17.27 -11.78 -10.49
N ASN A 81 16.39 -10.95 -11.03
CA ASN A 81 15.61 -11.25 -12.22
C ASN A 81 15.51 -10.01 -13.11
N GLN A 82 16.29 -9.97 -14.19
CA GLN A 82 16.31 -8.84 -15.13
C GLN A 82 14.95 -8.54 -15.76
N ASN A 83 14.02 -9.51 -15.78
CA ASN A 83 12.67 -9.35 -16.28
C ASN A 83 11.65 -8.95 -15.20
N PHE A 84 12.06 -8.79 -13.95
CA PHE A 84 11.26 -8.11 -12.94
C PHE A 84 11.07 -6.65 -13.34
N PHE A 85 9.91 -6.07 -13.10
CA PHE A 85 9.63 -4.67 -13.37
C PHE A 85 9.08 -4.02 -12.12
N PHE A 86 9.51 -2.79 -11.89
CA PHE A 86 8.90 -1.92 -10.91
C PHE A 86 8.95 -0.47 -11.38
N GLU A 87 8.01 0.32 -10.91
CA GLU A 87 7.97 1.76 -11.11
C GLU A 87 7.59 2.41 -9.77
N LEU A 88 8.31 3.49 -9.43
CA LEU A 88 8.07 4.28 -8.23
C LEU A 88 7.61 5.68 -8.63
N ASN A 89 6.51 6.12 -8.05
CA ASN A 89 6.09 7.51 -8.06
C ASN A 89 6.33 8.09 -6.67
N LEU A 90 7.15 9.13 -6.58
CA LEU A 90 7.55 9.75 -5.33
C LEU A 90 6.74 11.03 -5.06
N GLU A 91 6.44 11.29 -3.80
CA GLU A 91 5.89 12.55 -3.32
C GLU A 91 7.03 13.39 -2.73
N GLY A 92 7.41 14.45 -3.43
CA GLY A 92 8.69 15.10 -3.21
C GLY A 92 9.87 14.17 -3.54
N ASP A 93 11.07 14.51 -3.07
CA ASP A 93 12.28 13.74 -3.40
C ASP A 93 12.51 12.50 -2.51
N ARG A 94 11.59 12.21 -1.56
CA ARG A 94 11.94 11.39 -0.39
C ARG A 94 10.92 10.35 0.06
N CYS A 95 9.65 10.47 -0.33
CA CYS A 95 8.61 9.53 0.11
C CYS A 95 7.99 8.83 -1.09
N ILE A 96 7.75 7.52 -0.98
CA ILE A 96 6.93 6.81 -1.99
C ILE A 96 5.50 7.34 -1.91
N LYS A 97 4.94 7.67 -3.07
CA LYS A 97 3.53 7.99 -3.26
C LYS A 97 2.78 6.78 -3.78
N HIS A 98 3.31 6.18 -4.83
CA HIS A 98 2.82 4.94 -5.42
C HIS A 98 3.99 4.05 -5.82
N ALA A 99 3.81 2.74 -5.71
CA ALA A 99 4.74 1.77 -6.25
C ALA A 99 3.96 0.73 -7.02
N PHE A 100 4.50 0.26 -8.13
CA PHE A 100 3.99 -0.88 -8.87
C PHE A 100 5.14 -1.84 -9.12
N TRP A 101 4.89 -3.15 -9.01
CA TRP A 101 5.86 -4.16 -9.41
C TRP A 101 5.19 -5.43 -9.90
N ALA A 102 5.88 -6.13 -10.79
CA ALA A 102 5.47 -7.41 -11.33
C ALA A 102 6.70 -8.18 -11.82
N ASP A 103 6.66 -9.51 -11.73
CA ASP A 103 7.74 -10.33 -12.25
C ASP A 103 7.50 -10.75 -13.71
N ALA A 104 8.48 -11.45 -14.29
CA ALA A 104 8.40 -11.96 -15.65
C ALA A 104 7.28 -13.00 -15.82
N ARG A 105 6.99 -13.76 -14.76
CA ARG A 105 5.97 -14.81 -14.76
C ARG A 105 4.59 -14.20 -14.80
N SER A 106 4.36 -13.09 -14.09
CA SER A 106 3.15 -12.29 -14.16
C SER A 106 2.87 -11.82 -15.59
N LYS A 107 3.90 -11.33 -16.30
CA LYS A 107 3.76 -10.91 -17.69
C LYS A 107 3.44 -12.08 -18.63
N ALA A 108 4.19 -13.18 -18.54
CA ALA A 108 3.92 -14.38 -19.33
C ALA A 108 2.53 -14.95 -19.03
N ALA A 109 2.12 -15.00 -17.76
CA ALA A 109 0.78 -15.43 -17.37
C ALA A 109 -0.31 -14.53 -17.97
N PHE A 110 -0.10 -13.21 -18.01
CA PHE A 110 -1.03 -12.30 -18.65
C PHE A 110 -1.16 -12.54 -20.16
N GLU A 111 -0.10 -12.94 -20.85
CA GLU A 111 -0.15 -13.23 -22.28
C GLU A 111 -1.15 -14.36 -22.62
N TYR A 112 -1.16 -15.42 -21.79
CA TYR A 112 -2.04 -16.58 -21.97
C TYR A 112 -3.40 -16.43 -21.27
N PHE A 113 -3.45 -15.80 -20.10
CA PHE A 113 -4.58 -15.84 -19.18
C PHE A 113 -5.12 -14.45 -18.80
N GLY A 114 -4.65 -13.39 -19.45
CA GLY A 114 -5.01 -12.00 -19.18
C GLY A 114 -6.35 -11.53 -19.74
N ASP A 115 -7.18 -12.44 -20.27
CA ASP A 115 -8.48 -12.06 -20.86
C ASP A 115 -9.43 -11.47 -19.80
N VAL A 116 -9.42 -12.03 -18.58
CA VAL A 116 -10.18 -11.52 -17.44
C VAL A 116 -9.24 -11.33 -16.27
N VAL A 117 -9.21 -10.12 -15.72
CA VAL A 117 -8.35 -9.76 -14.60
C VAL A 117 -9.22 -9.23 -13.46
N SER A 118 -8.93 -9.62 -12.23
CA SER A 118 -9.44 -8.94 -11.06
C SER A 118 -8.41 -7.95 -10.55
N PHE A 119 -8.88 -6.77 -10.15
CA PHE A 119 -8.10 -5.82 -9.37
C PHE A 119 -8.83 -5.56 -8.05
N ASP A 120 -8.15 -5.89 -6.95
CA ASP A 120 -8.65 -5.68 -5.61
C ASP A 120 -7.67 -4.82 -4.84
N THR A 121 -8.21 -3.84 -4.12
CA THR A 121 -7.45 -3.08 -3.14
C THR A 121 -7.87 -3.54 -1.77
N THR A 122 -6.88 -3.84 -0.97
CA THR A 122 -7.11 -4.28 0.37
C THR A 122 -6.97 -3.11 1.32
N TYR A 123 -8.07 -2.77 2.00
CA TYR A 123 -8.11 -1.69 2.95
C TYR A 123 -7.29 -2.10 4.18
N ASN A 124 -6.08 -1.54 4.32
CA ASN A 124 -5.33 -1.66 5.55
C ASN A 124 -4.85 -0.28 5.98
N THR A 125 -5.19 0.10 7.20
CA THR A 125 -4.58 1.23 7.91
C THR A 125 -3.22 0.80 8.43
N ASN A 126 -2.26 0.52 7.53
CA ASN A 126 -0.87 0.47 7.97
C ASN A 126 -0.45 1.87 8.47
N ARG A 127 0.65 1.95 9.24
CA ARG A 127 1.17 3.21 9.82
C ARG A 127 1.44 4.32 8.78
N TYR A 128 1.40 3.97 7.50
CA TYR A 128 1.69 4.84 6.36
C TYR A 128 0.47 5.16 5.50
N ASN A 129 -0.71 4.63 5.85
CA ASN A 129 -1.95 4.77 5.10
C ASN A 129 -1.85 4.25 3.64
N PHE A 130 -0.95 3.31 3.36
CA PHE A 130 -0.87 2.68 2.03
C PHE A 130 -1.90 1.57 1.89
N VAL A 131 -2.54 1.55 0.73
CA VAL A 131 -3.39 0.47 0.26
C VAL A 131 -2.57 -0.43 -0.66
N LEU A 132 -2.63 -1.74 -0.41
CA LEU A 132 -2.06 -2.75 -1.31
C LEU A 132 -3.10 -3.10 -2.38
N GLY A 133 -2.73 -2.95 -3.64
CA GLY A 133 -3.51 -3.39 -4.79
C GLY A 133 -2.89 -4.63 -5.42
N SER A 134 -3.72 -5.58 -5.86
CA SER A 134 -3.27 -6.79 -6.55
C SER A 134 -4.03 -6.98 -7.85
N PHE A 135 -3.30 -7.30 -8.93
CA PHE A 135 -3.86 -7.76 -10.20
C PHE A 135 -3.81 -9.28 -10.21
N ILE A 136 -4.96 -9.93 -10.32
CA ILE A 136 -5.09 -11.39 -10.26
C ILE A 136 -5.80 -11.89 -11.52
N GLY A 137 -5.17 -12.81 -12.24
CA GLY A 137 -5.77 -13.58 -13.32
C GLY A 137 -6.16 -14.98 -12.87
N VAL A 138 -6.73 -15.77 -13.80
CA VAL A 138 -7.09 -17.17 -13.57
C VAL A 138 -6.48 -18.02 -14.66
N ASN A 139 -5.67 -19.01 -14.28
CA ASN A 139 -5.05 -19.92 -15.25
C ASN A 139 -6.04 -21.01 -15.74
N HIS A 140 -5.59 -21.87 -16.66
CA HIS A 140 -6.39 -22.96 -17.23
C HIS A 140 -6.88 -24.02 -16.22
N HIS A 141 -6.32 -24.04 -15.02
CA HIS A 141 -6.76 -24.90 -13.92
C HIS A 141 -7.76 -24.21 -12.97
N GLY A 142 -8.19 -22.99 -13.28
CA GLY A 142 -9.05 -22.20 -12.39
C GLY A 142 -8.31 -21.61 -11.20
N GLN A 143 -6.98 -21.65 -11.19
CA GLN A 143 -6.17 -21.15 -10.08
C GLN A 143 -5.82 -19.68 -10.27
N SER A 144 -5.91 -18.93 -9.19
CA SER A 144 -5.53 -17.52 -9.15
C SER A 144 -4.03 -17.34 -9.41
N THR A 145 -3.69 -16.40 -10.29
CA THR A 145 -2.32 -16.12 -10.72
C THR A 145 -2.03 -14.64 -10.53
N LEU A 146 -0.95 -14.31 -9.83
CA LEU A 146 -0.55 -12.92 -9.61
C LEU A 146 0.01 -12.29 -10.89
N LEU A 147 -0.58 -11.17 -11.30
CA LEU A 147 -0.21 -10.41 -12.50
C LEU A 147 0.47 -9.07 -12.17
N GLY A 148 0.55 -8.72 -10.90
CA GLY A 148 1.24 -7.53 -10.42
C GLY A 148 0.68 -7.04 -9.09
N CYS A 149 1.47 -6.24 -8.40
CA CYS A 149 1.13 -5.64 -7.12
C CYS A 149 1.39 -4.13 -7.16
N ALA A 150 0.69 -3.40 -6.30
CA ALA A 150 0.85 -1.97 -6.16
C ALA A 150 0.70 -1.52 -4.70
N LEU A 151 1.42 -0.47 -4.34
CA LEU A 151 1.20 0.29 -3.12
C LEU A 151 0.70 1.68 -3.50
N ILE A 152 -0.38 2.12 -2.88
CA ILE A 152 -1.04 3.39 -3.21
C ILE A 152 -1.34 4.15 -1.92
N LYS A 153 -0.77 5.35 -1.74
CA LYS A 153 -0.94 6.14 -0.51
C LYS A 153 -2.36 6.69 -0.31
N ASN A 154 -3.10 6.92 -1.41
CA ASN A 154 -4.46 7.45 -1.40
C ASN A 154 -5.29 6.79 -2.51
N GLU A 155 -6.55 6.46 -2.23
CA GLU A 155 -7.50 5.92 -3.20
C GLU A 155 -8.17 7.03 -4.03
N ASP A 156 -7.36 7.84 -4.72
CA ASP A 156 -7.85 8.88 -5.63
C ASP A 156 -7.73 8.49 -7.11
N ILE A 157 -8.47 9.19 -7.97
CA ILE A 157 -8.53 8.90 -9.41
C ILE A 157 -7.17 9.00 -10.08
N GLN A 158 -6.31 9.95 -9.68
CA GLN A 158 -5.00 10.13 -10.31
C GLN A 158 -4.04 9.00 -9.91
N SER A 159 -4.12 8.56 -8.66
CA SER A 159 -3.37 7.44 -8.11
C SER A 159 -3.67 6.14 -8.87
N PHE A 160 -4.96 5.82 -9.07
CA PHE A 160 -5.35 4.66 -9.87
C PHE A 160 -5.02 4.83 -11.36
N LYS A 161 -5.09 6.06 -11.89
CA LYS A 161 -4.75 6.33 -13.29
C LYS A 161 -3.30 5.97 -13.56
N TRP A 162 -2.40 6.50 -12.73
CA TRP A 162 -0.98 6.18 -12.79
C TRP A 162 -0.76 4.67 -12.71
N LEU A 163 -1.45 3.98 -11.80
CA LEU A 163 -1.32 2.54 -11.64
C LEU A 163 -1.75 1.77 -12.89
N PHE A 164 -2.95 2.02 -13.42
CA PHE A 164 -3.44 1.28 -14.59
C PHE A 164 -2.59 1.57 -15.84
N GLU A 165 -2.15 2.81 -16.04
CA GLU A 165 -1.22 3.16 -17.12
C GLU A 165 0.12 2.42 -16.97
N CYS A 166 0.67 2.38 -15.76
CA CYS A 166 1.92 1.66 -15.46
C CYS A 166 1.79 0.16 -15.72
N TRP A 167 0.72 -0.46 -15.21
CA TRP A 167 0.45 -1.88 -15.41
C TRP A 167 0.27 -2.21 -16.90
N LEU A 168 -0.52 -1.42 -17.63
CA LEU A 168 -0.71 -1.59 -19.08
C LEU A 168 0.60 -1.47 -19.87
N ARG A 169 1.44 -0.47 -19.55
CA ARG A 169 2.75 -0.32 -20.19
C ARG A 169 3.59 -1.58 -20.01
N TYR A 170 3.65 -2.11 -18.78
CA TYR A 170 4.40 -3.33 -18.51
C TYR A 170 3.85 -4.55 -19.27
N MET A 171 2.52 -4.66 -19.35
CA MET A 171 1.79 -5.68 -20.11
C MET A 171 1.83 -5.49 -21.64
N GLY A 172 2.69 -4.60 -22.15
CA GLY A 172 2.90 -4.38 -23.58
C GLY A 172 1.74 -3.62 -24.26
N GLY A 173 0.99 -2.83 -23.50
CA GLY A 173 -0.16 -2.07 -24.00
C GLY A 173 -1.41 -2.91 -24.26
N LYS A 174 -1.38 -4.22 -23.97
CA LYS A 174 -2.53 -5.11 -24.12
C LYS A 174 -3.43 -4.98 -22.89
N ALA A 175 -4.65 -4.48 -23.11
CA ALA A 175 -5.69 -4.42 -22.08
C ALA A 175 -6.45 -5.76 -21.97
N PRO A 176 -6.94 -6.13 -20.77
CA PRO A 176 -7.79 -7.30 -20.60
C PRO A 176 -9.14 -7.09 -21.30
N LYS A 177 -9.83 -8.17 -21.67
CA LYS A 177 -11.20 -8.09 -22.22
C LYS A 177 -12.21 -7.69 -21.14
N GLY A 178 -12.00 -8.19 -19.92
CA GLY A 178 -12.84 -7.85 -18.76
C GLY A 178 -12.00 -7.58 -17.51
N ILE A 179 -12.46 -6.65 -16.69
CA ILE A 179 -11.85 -6.36 -15.38
C ILE A 179 -12.89 -6.33 -14.26
N LEU A 180 -12.58 -7.02 -13.17
CA LEU A 180 -13.42 -7.12 -11.97
C LEU A 180 -12.83 -6.30 -10.84
N THR A 181 -13.59 -5.39 -10.25
CA THR A 181 -13.14 -4.57 -9.11
C THR A 181 -14.12 -4.58 -7.94
N ASN A 182 -13.61 -4.33 -6.72
CA ASN A 182 -14.43 -4.22 -5.50
C ASN A 182 -14.96 -2.80 -5.26
N GLN A 183 -14.39 -1.78 -5.92
CA GLN A 183 -14.69 -0.37 -5.63
C GLN A 183 -15.55 0.37 -6.68
N CYS A 184 -16.32 1.33 -6.15
CA CYS A 184 -16.67 2.68 -6.63
C CYS A 184 -16.78 2.96 -8.15
N THR A 185 -17.87 3.63 -8.54
CA THR A 185 -18.13 4.21 -9.87
C THR A 185 -16.98 5.07 -10.42
N SER A 186 -16.11 5.61 -9.56
CA SER A 186 -14.93 6.39 -9.97
C SER A 186 -13.85 5.53 -10.63
N ILE A 187 -13.61 4.30 -10.15
CA ILE A 187 -12.66 3.37 -10.77
C ILE A 187 -13.21 2.88 -12.13
N GLN A 188 -14.52 2.66 -12.22
CA GLN A 188 -15.16 2.31 -13.49
C GLN A 188 -14.87 3.36 -14.57
N ARG A 189 -15.15 4.64 -14.31
CA ARG A 189 -14.90 5.74 -15.26
C ARG A 189 -13.43 5.80 -15.67
N LEU A 190 -12.54 5.55 -14.73
CA LEU A 190 -11.11 5.55 -14.99
C LEU A 190 -10.69 4.39 -15.91
N ILE A 191 -11.25 3.20 -15.70
CA ILE A 191 -11.02 2.04 -16.57
C ILE A 191 -11.53 2.34 -17.97
N GLU A 192 -12.71 2.95 -18.11
CA GLU A 192 -13.25 3.37 -19.41
C GLU A 192 -12.33 4.38 -20.12
N LEU A 193 -11.60 5.23 -19.37
CA LEU A 193 -10.62 6.17 -19.93
C LEU A 193 -9.29 5.50 -20.32
N CYS A 194 -8.75 4.63 -19.46
CA CYS A 194 -7.43 4.01 -19.68
C CYS A 194 -7.50 2.80 -20.64
N MET A 195 -8.64 2.11 -20.65
CA MET A 195 -8.89 0.85 -21.34
C MET A 195 -10.31 0.83 -21.92
N PRO A 196 -10.62 1.65 -22.95
CA PRO A 196 -11.99 1.88 -23.41
C PRO A 196 -12.69 0.64 -23.99
N LYS A 197 -11.93 -0.40 -24.35
CA LYS A 197 -12.47 -1.67 -24.87
C LYS A 197 -12.65 -2.73 -23.78
N THR A 198 -12.19 -2.47 -22.56
CA THR A 198 -12.28 -3.41 -21.44
C THR A 198 -13.65 -3.30 -20.78
N ILE A 199 -14.31 -4.43 -20.59
CA ILE A 199 -15.60 -4.48 -19.91
C ILE A 199 -15.35 -4.45 -18.39
N HIS A 200 -15.78 -3.39 -17.72
CA HIS A 200 -15.78 -3.31 -16.26
C HIS A 200 -17.01 -4.02 -15.66
N ARG A 201 -16.78 -4.72 -14.55
CA ARG A 201 -17.82 -5.31 -13.69
C ARG A 201 -17.44 -5.16 -12.22
N SER A 202 -18.42 -4.82 -11.38
CA SER A 202 -18.29 -4.95 -9.93
C SER A 202 -18.34 -6.41 -9.51
N TRP A 203 -17.56 -6.77 -8.49
CA TRP A 203 -17.62 -8.09 -7.85
C TRP A 203 -19.03 -8.45 -7.37
N ASN A 204 -19.75 -7.51 -6.76
CA ASN A 204 -21.10 -7.78 -6.25
C ASN A 204 -22.08 -8.10 -7.38
N ASP A 205 -22.02 -7.34 -8.48
CA ASP A 205 -22.88 -7.55 -9.64
C ASP A 205 -22.57 -8.88 -10.33
N PHE A 206 -21.27 -9.20 -10.46
CA PHE A 206 -20.82 -10.46 -11.04
C PHE A 206 -21.31 -11.66 -10.21
N LEU A 207 -21.12 -11.62 -8.89
CA LEU A 207 -21.55 -12.69 -7.99
C LEU A 207 -23.07 -12.89 -8.01
N THR A 208 -23.81 -11.79 -7.99
CA THR A 208 -25.29 -11.81 -8.01
C THR A 208 -25.81 -12.37 -9.33
N LYS A 209 -25.28 -11.87 -10.46
CA LYS A 209 -25.73 -12.27 -11.79
C LYS A 209 -25.55 -13.77 -12.06
N TYR A 210 -24.47 -14.36 -11.55
CA TYR A 210 -24.12 -15.76 -11.80
C TYR A 210 -24.37 -16.70 -10.62
N GLY A 211 -24.95 -16.21 -9.51
CA GLY A 211 -25.25 -17.03 -8.33
C GLY A 211 -23.99 -17.60 -7.64
N LEU A 212 -22.86 -16.90 -7.71
CA LEU A 212 -21.54 -17.42 -7.32
C LEU A 212 -21.14 -17.09 -5.87
N GLY A 213 -22.07 -16.64 -5.02
CA GLY A 213 -21.78 -16.18 -3.66
C GLY A 213 -21.09 -17.19 -2.74
N GLY A 214 -21.16 -18.50 -3.06
CA GLY A 214 -20.49 -19.58 -2.32
C GLY A 214 -19.29 -20.22 -3.05
N ASN A 215 -18.77 -19.62 -4.13
CA ASN A 215 -17.74 -20.25 -4.96
C ASN A 215 -16.38 -20.30 -4.24
N LYS A 216 -15.75 -21.49 -4.26
CA LYS A 216 -14.42 -21.78 -3.72
C LYS A 216 -13.32 -20.86 -4.28
N TRP A 217 -13.41 -20.46 -5.54
CA TRP A 217 -12.46 -19.52 -6.14
C TRP A 217 -12.46 -18.15 -5.43
N LEU A 218 -13.62 -17.68 -4.99
CA LEU A 218 -13.73 -16.43 -4.26
C LEU A 218 -13.04 -16.50 -2.89
N SER A 219 -13.16 -17.66 -2.22
CA SER A 219 -12.42 -17.90 -0.98
C SER A 219 -10.91 -17.99 -1.21
N GLU A 220 -10.45 -18.60 -2.31
CA GLU A 220 -9.03 -18.70 -2.64
C GLU A 220 -8.43 -17.34 -3.05
N SER A 221 -9.17 -16.48 -3.75
CA SER A 221 -8.75 -15.12 -4.06
C SER A 221 -8.61 -14.25 -2.80
N LYS A 222 -9.57 -14.36 -1.87
CA LYS A 222 -9.49 -13.68 -0.56
C LYS A 222 -8.30 -14.19 0.25
N GLU A 223 -8.03 -15.50 0.19
CA GLU A 223 -6.89 -16.13 0.85
C GLU A 223 -5.56 -15.68 0.23
N LEU A 224 -5.47 -15.54 -1.09
CA LEU A 224 -4.28 -14.97 -1.75
C LEU A 224 -4.06 -13.52 -1.36
N ASN A 225 -5.11 -12.70 -1.29
CA ASN A 225 -4.98 -11.35 -0.77
C ASN A 225 -4.50 -11.38 0.69
N ARG A 226 -5.01 -12.27 1.54
CA ARG A 226 -4.55 -12.49 2.91
C ARG A 226 -3.07 -12.93 2.98
N ILE A 227 -2.61 -13.78 2.07
CA ILE A 227 -1.21 -14.23 2.01
C ILE A 227 -0.31 -13.10 1.53
N LEU A 228 -0.72 -12.35 0.50
CA LEU A 228 0.00 -11.16 0.02
C LEU A 228 0.08 -10.09 1.10
N HIS A 229 -0.96 -9.94 1.91
CA HIS A 229 -0.94 -9.11 3.11
C HIS A 229 0.07 -9.57 4.14
N GLN A 230 0.04 -10.84 4.53
CA GLN A 230 0.99 -11.37 5.52
C GLN A 230 2.43 -11.27 5.01
N GLY A 231 2.64 -11.51 3.71
CA GLY A 231 3.92 -11.30 3.05
C GLY A 231 4.34 -9.83 3.04
N PHE A 232 3.41 -8.91 2.79
CA PHE A 232 3.66 -7.47 2.84
C PHE A 232 3.99 -7.00 4.26
N ASP A 233 3.19 -7.37 5.27
CA ASP A 233 3.46 -7.04 6.66
C ASP A 233 4.81 -7.60 7.11
N LYS A 234 5.18 -8.79 6.63
CA LYS A 234 6.49 -9.39 6.87
C LYS A 234 7.62 -8.64 6.16
N VAL A 235 7.45 -8.23 4.90
CA VAL A 235 8.43 -7.41 4.18
C VAL A 235 8.60 -6.04 4.84
N MET A 236 7.50 -5.41 5.27
CA MET A 236 7.53 -4.15 6.01
C MET A 236 8.13 -4.30 7.42
N ALA A 237 7.97 -5.46 8.07
CA ALA A 237 8.60 -5.78 9.35
C ALA A 237 10.08 -6.16 9.20
N GLU A 238 10.50 -6.77 8.08
CA GLU A 238 11.91 -7.03 7.74
C GLU A 238 12.67 -5.76 7.34
N MET A 239 11.96 -4.66 7.11
CA MET A 239 12.52 -3.33 6.88
C MET A 239 12.70 -2.52 8.18
N GLN A 240 12.37 -3.10 9.35
CA GLN A 240 12.63 -2.56 10.70
C GLN A 240 13.89 -3.22 11.29
#